data_AF-A0A2V8AAN7-F1
#
_entry.id   AF-A0A2V8AAN7-F1
#
_cell.length_a   1.000
_cell.length_b   1.000
_cell.length_c   1.000
_cell.angle_alpha   90.00
_cell.angle_beta   90.00
_cell.angle_gamma   90.00
#
_symmetry.space_group_name_H-M   'P 1'
#
loop_
_entity.id
_entity.type
_entity.pdbx_description
1 polymer ?
#
loop_
_entity_poly.entity_id
_entity_poly.type
_entity_poly.pdbx_seq_one_letter_code
_entity_poly.pdbx_strand_id
1 'polypeptide(L)' 'MRGAGRMGGGRVTIRNLKVLRVDADNHLLLVEGGIPGAPSGYVIVRKAIAPHKVKVAQVEKPKKGKK' A
#
# COMPACT_ATOMS: atom_id res chain seq x y z
N MET A 1 32.50 -6.70 10.56
CA MET A 1 32.60 -8.04 9.96
C MET A 1 31.18 -8.57 9.78
N ARG A 2 30.77 -8.98 8.57
CA ARG A 2 29.50 -9.69 8.36
C ARG A 2 29.77 -11.18 8.50
N GLY A 3 29.12 -11.86 9.45
CA GLY A 3 29.22 -13.31 9.67
C GLY A 3 27.94 -14.03 9.25
N ALA A 4 27.98 -15.35 9.17
CA ALA A 4 26.81 -16.17 8.90
C ALA A 4 25.84 -16.16 10.10
N GLY A 5 24.54 -16.10 9.82
CA GLY A 5 23.48 -16.10 10.83
C GLY A 5 22.11 -16.31 10.20
N ARG A 6 21.09 -16.52 11.03
CA ARG A 6 19.70 -16.71 10.57
C ARG A 6 19.15 -15.41 10.00
N MET A 7 18.63 -15.45 8.77
CA MET A 7 17.98 -14.31 8.13
C MET A 7 16.45 -14.45 8.18
N GLY A 8 15.75 -13.33 8.36
CA GLY A 8 14.29 -13.29 8.42
C GLY A 8 13.68 -13.51 9.81
N GLY A 9 12.34 -13.46 9.89
CA GLY A 9 11.58 -13.55 11.15
C GLY A 9 11.54 -12.26 11.99
N GLY A 10 12.24 -11.20 11.56
CA GLY A 10 12.11 -9.88 12.15
C GLY A 10 10.87 -9.12 11.64
N ARG A 11 10.40 -8.15 12.42
CA ARG A 11 9.34 -7.22 11.99
C ARG A 11 9.89 -6.21 10.99
N VAL A 12 9.40 -6.26 9.76
CA VAL A 12 9.77 -5.32 8.69
C VAL A 12 8.60 -4.40 8.38
N THR A 13 8.87 -3.16 7.97
CA THR A 13 7.85 -2.20 7.53
C THR A 13 8.24 -1.64 6.18
N ILE A 14 7.39 -1.88 5.18
CA ILE A 14 7.49 -1.22 3.88
C ILE A 14 6.70 0.08 3.97
N ARG A 15 7.36 1.20 3.67
CA ARG A 15 6.78 2.54 3.85
C ARG A 15 6.24 3.06 2.52
N ASN A 16 5.24 3.95 2.61
CA ASN A 16 4.71 4.72 1.47
C ASN A 16 4.15 3.86 0.33
N LEU A 17 3.57 2.70 0.65
CA LEU A 17 2.79 1.93 -0.31
C LEU A 17 1.51 2.69 -0.68
N LYS A 18 1.16 2.69 -1.97
CA LYS A 18 -0.03 3.39 -2.47
C LYS A 18 -1.25 2.47 -2.38
N VAL A 19 -2.34 2.99 -1.85
CA VAL A 19 -3.65 2.34 -1.91
C VAL A 19 -4.28 2.68 -3.26
N LEU A 20 -4.55 1.65 -4.07
CA LEU A 20 -5.17 1.81 -5.39
C LEU A 20 -6.70 1.84 -5.29
N ARG A 21 -7.27 0.96 -4.48
CA ARG A 21 -8.72 0.84 -4.30
C ARG A 21 -9.04 0.32 -2.90
N VAL A 22 -10.15 0.80 -2.35
CA VAL A 22 -10.79 0.23 -1.16
C VAL A 22 -12.11 -0.35 -1.60
N ASP A 23 -12.32 -1.64 -1.35
CA ASP A 23 -13.59 -2.32 -1.56
C ASP A 23 -14.19 -2.61 -0.19
N ALA A 24 -15.15 -1.78 0.21
CA ALA A 24 -15.78 -1.87 1.51
C ALA A 24 -16.76 -3.06 1.60
N ASP A 25 -17.33 -3.48 0.48
CA ASP A 25 -18.32 -4.55 0.41
C ASP A 25 -17.65 -5.90 0.66
N ASN A 26 -16.46 -6.10 0.10
CA ASN A 26 -15.66 -7.32 0.26
C ASN A 26 -14.63 -7.22 1.40
N HIS A 27 -14.55 -6.07 2.09
CA HIS A 27 -13.50 -5.77 3.08
C HIS A 27 -12.07 -5.94 2.54
N LEU A 28 -11.85 -5.57 1.27
CA LEU A 28 -10.55 -5.70 0.60
C LEU A 28 -9.86 -4.35 0.42
N LEU A 29 -8.53 -4.37 0.55
CA LEU A 29 -7.68 -3.22 0.29
C LEU A 29 -6.65 -3.57 -0.78
N LEU A 30 -6.75 -2.92 -1.94
CA LEU A 30 -5.79 -3.11 -3.02
C LEU A 30 -4.61 -2.15 -2.85
N VAL A 31 -3.42 -2.70 -2.69
CA VAL A 31 -2.18 -1.95 -2.45
C VAL A 31 -1.21 -2.21 -3.60
N GLU A 32 -0.54 -1.14 -4.06
CA GLU A 32 0.50 -1.23 -5.07
C GLU A 32 1.82 -1.67 -4.41
N GLY A 33 2.34 -2.83 -4.81
CA GLY A 33 3.62 -3.40 -4.35
C GLY A 33 3.47 -4.67 -3.52
N GLY A 34 4.55 -5.03 -2.81
CA GLY A 34 4.61 -6.23 -1.98
C GLY A 34 4.39 -5.94 -0.49
N ILE A 35 3.81 -6.90 0.23
CA ILE A 35 3.64 -6.89 1.69
C ILE A 35 4.61 -7.92 2.28
N PRO A 36 5.33 -7.60 3.39
CA PRO A 36 6.27 -8.55 3.98
C PRO A 36 5.53 -9.72 4.63
N GLY A 37 6.03 -10.94 4.40
CA GLY A 37 5.49 -12.17 4.99
C GLY A 37 4.81 -13.07 3.96
N ALA A 38 4.29 -14.20 4.45
CA ALA A 38 3.53 -15.15 3.64
C ALA A 38 2.06 -14.69 3.48
N PRO A 39 1.33 -15.21 2.48
CA PRO A 39 -0.11 -15.01 2.36
C PRO A 39 -0.84 -15.39 3.65
N SER A 40 -1.96 -14.71 3.94
CA SER A 40 -2.76 -14.90 5.17
C SER A 40 -2.04 -14.55 6.48
N GLY A 41 -0.85 -13.95 6.42
CA GLY A 41 -0.16 -13.43 7.60
C GLY A 41 -0.85 -12.18 8.18
N TYR A 42 -0.69 -12.00 9.49
CA TYR A 42 -1.18 -10.80 10.17
C TYR A 42 -0.31 -9.58 9.83
N VAL A 43 -0.95 -8.48 9.45
CA VAL A 43 -0.29 -7.23 9.06
C VAL A 43 -0.91 -6.05 9.78
N ILE A 44 -0.11 -5.01 9.99
CA ILE A 44 -0.56 -3.77 10.62
C ILE A 44 -0.45 -2.64 9.60
N VAL A 45 -1.59 -2.09 9.22
CA VAL A 45 -1.67 -0.94 8.32
C VAL A 45 -1.79 0.33 9.15
N ARG A 46 -0.95 1.33 8.85
CA ARG A 46 -0.97 2.64 9.51
C ARG A 46 -0.74 3.76 8.51
N LYS A 47 -1.17 4.97 8.86
CA LYS A 47 -0.88 6.18 8.07
C LYS A 47 0.63 6.40 7.95
N ALA A 48 1.07 6.77 6.76
CA ALA A 48 2.47 7.12 6.50
C ALA A 48 2.86 8.39 7.27
N ILE A 49 4.02 8.35 7.92
CA ILE A 49 4.55 9.48 8.71
C ILE A 49 5.08 10.58 7.79
N ALA A 50 5.82 10.20 6.73
CA ALA A 50 6.36 11.10 5.71
C ALA A 50 5.89 10.63 4.32
N PRO A 51 4.64 10.95 3.94
CA PRO A 51 4.09 10.49 2.67
C PRO A 51 4.75 11.21 1.50
N HIS A 52 5.19 10.45 0.50
CA HIS A 52 5.51 11.02 -0.79
C HIS A 52 4.21 11.49 -1.45
N LYS A 53 4.14 12.76 -1.89
CA LYS A 53 2.93 13.31 -2.51
C LYS A 53 2.68 12.59 -3.84
N VAL A 54 1.73 11.68 -3.85
CA VAL A 54 1.28 11.04 -5.10
C VAL A 54 0.57 12.10 -5.93
N LYS A 55 1.09 12.41 -7.11
CA LYS A 55 0.37 13.19 -8.14
C LYS A 55 -0.76 12.30 -8.65
N VAL A 56 -1.95 12.41 -8.06
CA VAL A 56 -3.16 11.87 -8.66
C VAL A 56 -3.42 12.69 -9.92
N ALA A 57 -3.14 12.10 -11.09
CA ALA A 57 -3.78 12.56 -12.32
C ALA A 57 -5.28 12.53 -12.04
N GLN A 58 -5.90 13.70 -12.06
CA GLN A 58 -7.35 13.84 -11.93
C GLN A 58 -7.97 13.04 -13.07
N VAL A 59 -8.51 11.86 -12.78
CA VAL A 59 -9.42 11.18 -13.69
C VAL A 59 -10.55 12.16 -13.95
N GLU A 60 -10.75 12.43 -15.22
CA GLU A 60 -11.43 13.59 -15.77
C GLU A 60 -12.80 13.82 -15.13
N LYS A 61 -13.09 15.08 -14.80
CA LYS A 61 -14.46 15.54 -14.50
C LYS A 61 -15.37 15.09 -15.66
N PRO A 62 -16.54 14.48 -15.41
CA PRO A 62 -17.49 14.25 -16.49
C PRO A 62 -17.85 15.60 -17.08
N LYS A 63 -17.56 15.81 -18.38
CA LYS A 63 -18.03 16.98 -19.12
C LYS A 63 -19.56 16.95 -19.09
N LYS A 64 -20.12 17.73 -18.17
CA LYS A 64 -21.54 18.10 -18.10
C LYS A 64 -21.98 18.53 -19.50
N GLY A 65 -23.02 17.87 -20.02
CA GLY A 65 -23.55 18.13 -21.35
C GLY A 65 -23.77 19.62 -21.59
N LYS A 66 -23.26 20.11 -22.72
CA LYS A 66 -23.78 21.33 -23.32
C LYS A 66 -25.01 20.93 -24.14
N LYS A 67 -26.11 21.62 -23.84
CA LYS A 67 -27.25 21.79 -24.74
C LYS A 67 -26.78 22.21 -26.13
#